data_AF-A0A2M7KFC4-F1
#
_entry.id   AF-A0A2M7KFC4-F1
#
_cell.length_a   1.000
_cell.length_b   1.000
_cell.length_c   1.000
_cell.angle_alpha   90.00
_cell.angle_beta   90.00
_cell.angle_gamma   90.00
#
_symmetry.space_group_name_H-M   'P 1'
#
loop_
_entity.id
_entity.type
_entity.pdbx_description
1 polymer ?
#
loop_
_entity_poly.entity_id
_entity_poly.type
_entity_poly.pdbx_seq_one_letter_code
_entity_poly.pdbx_strand_id
1 'polypeptide(L)'
;MDHGIGGGQHFCPDLALGLKLGWGGLLQKVRYYRHENADAGDFYDGLEDVITGVQDWVRRHAEAARSMAEAEQRPQLRENLATLADICARQVCAPPETFREACQWLVFFQAVAKMYNGSGEWGQLDKLLRPYYERDSAAGLLTDDEAVFHLACLLLSETAYIQLGGPDADGQDLTSRVSFLVLEAVHRLKTPANLAVRVGQGLSEELFRRGLEILCEDRMGFPKFVGDRAVTEGFMRNGYPVEVARTRTYAGCHWLAIPGREYGMCDMIKIDLARVFDLAFWEATEAPCAAGDEPPSVADLWLRFERHLRRAVEVTAEGIDFHLAHMHEVFPELFLDLFCHGPVEKGLDASHGGVEVYAIGVDASSLATAADSFAALEQRV
;
A
#
# COMPACT_ATOMS: atom_id res chain seq x y z
N MET A 1 -5.05 19.18 -15.41
CA MET A 1 -5.16 17.71 -15.52
C MET A 1 -3.74 17.22 -15.53
N ASP A 2 -3.35 16.49 -14.49
CA ASP A 2 -2.10 15.75 -14.55
C ASP A 2 -2.28 14.64 -15.60
N HIS A 3 -1.31 14.43 -16.47
CA HIS A 3 -1.47 13.52 -17.62
C HIS A 3 -1.34 12.04 -17.23
N GLY A 4 -1.05 11.72 -15.96
CA GLY A 4 -0.86 10.36 -15.44
C GLY A 4 0.43 9.67 -15.90
N ILE A 5 0.95 10.02 -17.08
CA ILE A 5 2.24 9.56 -17.61
C ILE A 5 3.39 10.13 -16.76
N GLY A 6 4.35 9.31 -16.33
CA GLY A 6 5.45 9.73 -15.44
C GLY A 6 5.04 10.05 -14.00
N GLY A 7 3.79 9.82 -13.61
CA GLY A 7 3.37 9.88 -12.21
C GLY A 7 3.89 8.69 -11.41
N GLY A 8 4.23 8.89 -10.14
CA GLY A 8 4.65 7.81 -9.24
C GLY A 8 3.58 6.71 -9.13
N GLN A 9 4.01 5.46 -9.05
CA GLN A 9 3.09 4.33 -8.85
C GLN A 9 2.96 3.98 -7.36
N HIS A 10 1.89 3.26 -7.03
CA HIS A 10 1.65 2.75 -5.70
C HIS A 10 1.68 1.22 -5.74
N PHE A 11 2.60 0.62 -4.99
CA PHE A 11 2.58 -0.82 -4.76
C PHE A 11 3.01 -1.14 -3.34
N CYS A 12 2.64 -2.34 -2.86
CA CYS A 12 2.89 -2.73 -1.48
C CYS A 12 4.32 -3.27 -1.34
N PRO A 13 5.21 -2.64 -0.55
CA PRO A 13 6.53 -3.20 -0.25
C PRO A 13 6.43 -4.39 0.71
N ASP A 14 7.45 -5.26 0.73
CA ASP A 14 7.64 -6.26 1.77
C ASP A 14 8.54 -5.71 2.88
N LEU A 15 7.93 -5.04 3.86
CA LEU A 15 8.64 -4.43 4.98
C LEU A 15 9.34 -5.44 5.90
N ALA A 16 9.05 -6.75 5.78
CA ALA A 16 9.79 -7.76 6.52
C ALA A 16 11.27 -7.79 6.08
N LEU A 17 11.56 -7.48 4.81
CA LEU A 17 12.95 -7.34 4.32
C LEU A 17 13.67 -6.20 5.05
N GLY A 18 13.01 -5.04 5.17
CA GLY A 18 13.56 -3.87 5.84
C GLY A 18 13.78 -4.10 7.34
N LEU A 19 12.80 -4.67 8.03
CA LEU A 19 12.91 -5.00 9.46
C LEU A 19 13.98 -6.07 9.74
N LYS A 20 14.17 -7.03 8.82
CA LYS A 20 15.17 -8.10 8.97
C LYS A 20 16.60 -7.61 8.70
N LEU A 21 16.80 -6.79 7.68
CA LEU A 21 18.13 -6.38 7.22
C LEU A 21 18.58 -5.05 7.84
N GLY A 22 17.65 -4.15 8.15
CA GLY A 22 17.94 -2.76 8.47
C GLY A 22 18.62 -2.02 7.31
N TRP A 23 18.96 -0.75 7.51
CA TRP A 23 19.61 0.06 6.47
C TRP A 23 21.00 -0.48 6.10
N GLY A 24 21.76 -0.98 7.08
CA GLY A 24 23.09 -1.55 6.84
C GLY A 24 23.05 -2.87 6.06
N GLY A 25 22.12 -3.77 6.37
CA GLY A 25 21.95 -5.02 5.62
C GLY A 25 21.44 -4.79 4.20
N LEU A 26 20.54 -3.81 4.00
CA LEU A 26 20.11 -3.39 2.66
C LEU A 26 21.29 -2.85 1.84
N LEU A 27 22.15 -2.01 2.43
CA LEU A 27 23.35 -1.49 1.76
C LEU A 27 24.32 -2.61 1.36
N GLN A 28 24.50 -3.61 2.23
CA GLN A 28 25.32 -4.78 1.93
C GLN A 28 24.73 -5.60 0.78
N LYS A 29 23.40 -5.80 0.77
CA LYS A 29 22.68 -6.47 -0.30
C LYS A 29 22.87 -5.75 -1.65
N VAL A 30 22.70 -4.42 -1.66
CA VAL A 30 22.91 -3.58 -2.85
C VAL A 30 24.34 -3.70 -3.38
N ARG A 31 25.34 -3.57 -2.51
CA ARG A 31 26.77 -3.68 -2.91
C ARG A 31 27.15 -5.07 -3.40
N TYR A 32 26.57 -6.12 -2.81
CA TYR A 32 26.76 -7.49 -3.28
C TYR A 32 26.21 -7.66 -4.70
N TYR A 33 24.96 -7.29 -4.95
CA TYR A 33 24.37 -7.49 -6.28
C TYR A 33 24.89 -6.50 -7.33
N ARG A 34 25.40 -5.33 -6.94
CA ARG A 34 26.17 -4.47 -7.83
C ARG A 34 27.37 -5.18 -8.43
N HIS A 35 28.06 -6.00 -7.63
CA HIS A 35 29.15 -6.83 -8.12
C HIS A 35 28.67 -7.92 -9.07
N GLU A 36 27.55 -8.57 -8.76
CA GLU A 36 26.98 -9.64 -9.61
C GLU A 36 26.39 -9.13 -10.94
N ASN A 37 25.89 -7.89 -10.95
CA ASN A 37 25.22 -7.26 -12.10
C ASN A 37 25.99 -6.00 -12.54
N ALA A 38 27.22 -6.20 -13.03
CA ALA A 38 28.15 -5.11 -13.36
C ALA A 38 27.63 -4.11 -14.41
N ASP A 39 26.69 -4.52 -15.27
CA ASP A 39 26.13 -3.68 -16.34
C ASP A 39 25.05 -2.69 -15.85
N ALA A 40 24.56 -2.83 -14.60
CA ALA A 40 23.51 -1.99 -14.02
C ALA A 40 24.06 -0.95 -13.01
N GLY A 41 25.25 -0.40 -13.29
CA GLY A 41 25.98 0.49 -12.37
C GLY A 41 25.17 1.67 -11.85
N ASP A 42 24.54 2.45 -12.74
CA ASP A 42 23.77 3.65 -12.39
C ASP A 42 22.58 3.35 -11.47
N PHE A 43 21.92 2.21 -11.69
CA PHE A 43 20.81 1.75 -10.83
C PHE A 43 21.29 1.50 -9.40
N TYR A 44 22.38 0.77 -9.23
CA TYR A 44 22.94 0.50 -7.90
C TYR A 44 23.55 1.73 -7.24
N ASP A 45 24.12 2.67 -7.99
CA ASP A 45 24.56 3.96 -7.46
C ASP A 45 23.37 4.73 -6.89
N GLY A 46 22.24 4.77 -7.60
CA GLY A 46 21.00 5.38 -7.10
C GLY A 46 20.47 4.71 -5.82
N LEU A 47 20.44 3.37 -5.78
CA LEU A 47 20.03 2.62 -4.58
C LEU A 47 20.96 2.90 -3.37
N GLU A 48 22.27 2.95 -3.59
CA GLU A 48 23.26 3.23 -2.56
C GLU A 48 23.15 4.68 -2.04
N ASP A 49 22.94 5.66 -2.94
CA ASP A 49 22.72 7.07 -2.57
C ASP A 49 21.46 7.22 -1.71
N VAL A 50 20.37 6.53 -2.09
CA VAL A 50 19.13 6.52 -1.30
C VAL A 50 19.40 5.97 0.11
N ILE A 51 20.02 4.79 0.24
CA ILE A 51 20.26 4.18 1.55
C ILE A 51 21.18 5.05 2.40
N THR A 52 22.29 5.53 1.84
CA THR A 52 23.28 6.34 2.59
C THR A 52 22.68 7.69 3.01
N GLY A 53 21.82 8.29 2.18
CA GLY A 53 21.01 9.45 2.54
C GLY A 53 20.08 9.18 3.73
N VAL A 54 19.39 8.04 3.75
CA VAL A 54 18.56 7.62 4.89
C VAL A 54 19.42 7.40 6.14
N GLN A 55 20.56 6.72 6.03
CA GLN A 55 21.47 6.50 7.15
C GLN A 55 21.98 7.81 7.76
N ASP A 56 22.30 8.80 6.92
CA ASP A 56 22.65 10.14 7.40
C ASP A 56 21.49 10.86 8.08
N TRP A 57 20.29 10.76 7.50
CA TRP A 57 19.11 11.36 8.08
C TRP A 57 18.77 10.78 9.46
N VAL A 58 18.87 9.46 9.62
CA VAL A 58 18.70 8.75 10.91
C VAL A 58 19.79 9.17 11.90
N ARG A 59 21.05 9.31 11.45
CA ARG A 59 22.16 9.77 12.31
C ARG A 59 21.92 11.17 12.86
N ARG A 60 21.47 12.10 12.01
CA ARG A 60 21.12 13.47 12.44
C ARG A 60 19.96 13.49 13.45
N HIS A 61 19.01 12.57 13.33
CA HIS A 61 17.96 12.39 14.34
C HIS A 61 18.51 11.89 15.67
N ALA A 62 19.49 10.97 15.64
CA ALA A 62 20.16 10.51 16.86
C ALA A 62 20.88 11.67 17.57
N GLU A 63 21.60 12.50 16.83
CA GLU A 63 22.31 13.68 17.34
C GLU A 63 21.34 14.72 17.91
N ALA A 64 20.26 15.02 17.19
CA ALA A 64 19.23 15.96 17.65
C ALA A 64 18.54 15.47 18.93
N ALA A 65 18.14 14.20 18.97
CA ALA A 65 17.52 13.60 20.15
C ALA A 65 18.46 13.63 21.37
N ARG A 66 19.76 13.38 21.16
CA ARG A 66 20.77 13.46 22.23
C ARG A 66 20.93 14.88 22.77
N SER A 67 21.01 15.88 21.88
CA SER A 67 21.06 17.29 22.29
C SER A 67 19.79 17.73 23.04
N MET A 68 18.61 17.29 22.59
CA MET A 68 17.35 17.55 23.29
C MET A 68 17.31 16.88 24.67
N ALA A 69 17.86 15.67 24.81
CA ALA A 69 17.94 14.98 26.10
C ALA A 69 18.82 15.76 27.10
N GLU A 70 19.96 16.31 26.67
CA GLU A 70 20.84 17.10 27.52
C GLU A 70 20.18 18.38 28.05
N ALA A 71 19.30 19.00 27.26
CA ALA A 71 18.59 20.22 27.63
C ALA A 71 17.29 19.97 28.42
N GLU A 72 16.71 18.77 28.36
CA GLU A 72 15.41 18.45 28.97
C GLU A 72 15.50 18.31 30.50
N GLN A 73 14.60 19.01 31.19
CA GLN A 73 14.56 19.08 32.64
C GLN A 73 13.67 17.99 33.25
N ARG A 74 12.67 17.52 32.50
CA ARG A 74 11.72 16.49 32.94
C ARG A 74 12.37 15.10 32.83
N PRO A 75 12.58 14.37 33.94
CA PRO A 75 13.34 13.12 33.93
C PRO A 75 12.83 12.09 32.93
N GLN A 76 11.51 11.90 32.85
CA GLN A 76 10.89 10.91 31.96
C GLN A 76 11.10 11.23 30.48
N LEU A 77 11.03 12.50 30.10
CA LEU A 77 11.23 12.89 28.70
C LEU A 77 12.70 12.88 28.31
N ARG A 78 13.59 13.24 29.23
CA ARG A 78 15.04 13.10 29.04
C ARG A 78 15.42 11.64 28.78
N GLU A 79 14.90 10.71 29.59
CA GLU A 79 15.13 9.28 29.39
C GLU A 79 14.57 8.79 28.06
N ASN A 80 13.36 9.24 27.70
CA ASN A 80 12.75 8.93 26.40
C ASN A 80 13.60 9.40 25.22
N LEU A 81 14.12 10.64 25.27
CA LEU A 81 14.96 11.24 24.24
C LEU A 81 16.33 10.55 24.15
N ALA A 82 16.95 10.25 25.29
CA ALA A 82 18.20 9.49 25.33
C ALA A 82 18.02 8.09 24.71
N THR A 83 16.94 7.40 25.07
CA THR A 83 16.59 6.10 24.47
C THR A 83 16.37 6.21 22.97
N LEU A 84 15.65 7.23 22.50
CA LEU A 84 15.43 7.49 21.08
C LEU A 84 16.76 7.74 20.35
N ALA A 85 17.66 8.54 20.94
CA ALA A 85 18.98 8.80 20.37
C ALA A 85 19.78 7.50 20.17
N ASP A 86 19.74 6.60 21.15
CA ASP A 86 20.45 5.33 21.08
C ASP A 86 19.82 4.35 20.08
N ILE A 87 18.49 4.32 19.99
CA ILE A 87 17.76 3.57 18.95
C ILE A 87 18.17 4.06 17.56
N CYS A 88 18.07 5.36 17.30
CA CYS A 88 18.42 5.94 16.00
C CYS A 88 19.90 5.68 15.67
N ALA A 89 20.81 5.85 16.64
CA ALA A 89 22.23 5.59 16.43
C ALA A 89 22.52 4.13 16.03
N ARG A 90 21.84 3.16 16.65
CA ARG A 90 21.93 1.74 16.24
C ARG A 90 21.36 1.53 14.84
N GLN A 91 20.17 2.07 14.57
CA GLN A 91 19.45 1.85 13.32
C GLN A 91 20.17 2.38 12.09
N VAL A 92 21.13 3.31 12.24
CA VAL A 92 22.02 3.70 11.14
C VAL A 92 22.60 2.46 10.43
N CYS A 93 23.00 1.41 11.17
CA CYS A 93 23.61 0.22 10.58
C CYS A 93 22.92 -1.10 10.95
N ALA A 94 22.30 -1.19 12.12
CA ALA A 94 21.72 -2.43 12.63
C ALA A 94 20.21 -2.52 12.31
N PRO A 95 19.67 -3.74 12.09
CA PRO A 95 18.23 -3.95 12.07
C PRO A 95 17.61 -3.65 13.45
N PRO A 96 16.31 -3.30 13.52
CA PRO A 96 15.62 -3.16 14.79
C PRO A 96 15.60 -4.50 15.56
N GLU A 97 15.84 -4.43 16.87
CA GLU A 97 15.90 -5.59 17.76
C GLU A 97 14.81 -5.59 18.83
N THR A 98 14.00 -4.55 18.96
CA THR A 98 12.87 -4.47 19.92
C THR A 98 11.60 -4.02 19.23
N PHE A 99 10.44 -4.18 19.86
CA PHE A 99 9.16 -3.70 19.34
C PHE A 99 9.19 -2.18 19.12
N ARG A 100 9.75 -1.44 20.08
CA ARG A 100 9.93 0.01 19.97
C ARG A 100 10.86 0.38 18.82
N GLU A 101 11.95 -0.37 18.64
CA GLU A 101 12.85 -0.16 17.50
C GLU A 101 12.16 -0.46 16.17
N ALA A 102 11.38 -1.53 16.07
CA ALA A 102 10.62 -1.86 14.86
C ALA A 102 9.64 -0.73 14.50
N CYS A 103 8.89 -0.19 15.47
CA CYS A 103 8.04 0.98 15.27
C CYS A 103 8.86 2.20 14.81
N GLN A 104 9.99 2.49 15.44
CA GLN A 104 10.84 3.62 15.05
C GLN A 104 11.42 3.48 13.64
N TRP A 105 11.77 2.25 13.24
CA TRP A 105 12.26 1.96 11.89
C TRP A 105 11.15 2.21 10.85
N LEU A 106 9.91 1.78 11.14
CA LEU A 106 8.74 2.03 10.29
C LEU A 106 8.46 3.53 10.10
N VAL A 107 8.66 4.36 11.15
CA VAL A 107 8.53 5.83 11.03
C VAL A 107 9.51 6.39 10.00
N PHE A 108 10.79 5.97 10.04
CA PHE A 108 11.78 6.42 9.06
C PHE A 108 11.47 5.91 7.66
N PHE A 109 11.13 4.63 7.52
CA PHE A 109 10.70 4.06 6.25
C PHE A 109 9.56 4.89 5.64
N GLN A 110 8.50 5.13 6.41
CA GLN A 110 7.31 5.80 5.93
C GLN A 110 7.57 7.24 5.50
N ALA A 111 8.38 7.96 6.27
CA ALA A 111 8.72 9.33 5.92
C ALA A 111 9.53 9.40 4.60
N VAL A 112 10.44 8.47 4.37
CA VAL A 112 11.22 8.40 3.13
C VAL A 112 10.35 7.96 1.96
N ALA A 113 9.48 6.95 2.15
CA ALA A 113 8.50 6.51 1.14
C ALA A 113 7.64 7.70 0.66
N LYS A 114 7.13 8.52 1.60
CA LYS A 114 6.36 9.72 1.27
C LYS A 114 7.15 10.77 0.52
N MET A 115 8.41 11.01 0.91
CA MET A 115 9.27 11.97 0.23
C MET A 115 9.68 11.51 -1.17
N TYR A 116 9.83 10.20 -1.37
CA TYR A 116 10.25 9.65 -2.65
C TYR A 116 9.07 9.59 -3.62
N ASN A 117 8.12 8.67 -3.44
CA ASN A 117 7.03 8.41 -4.39
C ASN A 117 5.61 8.54 -3.81
N GLY A 118 5.46 8.98 -2.56
CA GLY A 118 4.15 9.15 -1.93
C GLY A 118 3.53 7.87 -1.37
N SER A 119 4.24 6.73 -1.41
CA SER A 119 3.79 5.45 -0.86
C SER A 119 3.35 5.56 0.61
N GLY A 120 2.31 4.81 0.98
CA GLY A 120 1.61 4.92 2.26
C GLY A 120 1.27 3.58 2.90
N GLU A 121 1.95 2.49 2.53
CA GLU A 121 1.56 1.14 2.88
C GLU A 121 2.45 0.52 3.96
N TRP A 122 1.84 0.04 5.05
CA TRP A 122 2.50 -0.88 6.00
C TRP A 122 2.04 -2.32 5.84
N GLY A 123 0.98 -2.57 5.07
CA GLY A 123 0.50 -3.91 4.75
C GLY A 123 0.09 -4.67 6.01
N GLN A 124 0.57 -5.91 6.16
CA GLN A 124 0.17 -6.83 7.23
C GLN A 124 0.88 -6.52 8.56
N LEU A 125 0.56 -5.35 9.16
CA LEU A 125 1.28 -4.80 10.31
C LEU A 125 1.30 -5.74 11.53
N ASP A 126 0.20 -6.45 11.79
CA ASP A 126 0.13 -7.39 12.90
C ASP A 126 1.15 -8.54 12.74
N LYS A 127 1.26 -9.11 11.54
CA LYS A 127 2.30 -10.10 11.21
C LYS A 127 3.71 -9.52 11.30
N LEU A 128 3.92 -8.29 10.81
CA LEU A 128 5.23 -7.64 10.80
C LEU A 128 5.78 -7.41 12.22
N LEU A 129 4.94 -6.95 13.15
CA LEU A 129 5.36 -6.59 14.50
C LEU A 129 5.25 -7.76 15.51
N ARG A 130 4.51 -8.82 15.18
CA ARG A 130 4.31 -9.99 16.05
C ARG A 130 5.61 -10.60 16.62
N PRO A 131 6.67 -10.87 15.84
CA PRO A 131 7.89 -11.47 16.38
C PRO A 131 8.56 -10.60 17.45
N TYR A 132 8.50 -9.28 17.29
CA TYR A 132 9.07 -8.33 18.24
C TYR A 132 8.25 -8.26 19.52
N TYR A 133 6.92 -8.21 19.39
CA TYR A 133 6.01 -8.17 20.54
C TYR A 133 6.11 -9.46 21.37
N GLU A 134 6.05 -10.63 20.73
CA GLU A 134 6.07 -11.93 21.43
C GLU A 134 7.38 -12.11 22.20
N ARG A 135 8.53 -11.77 21.58
CA ARG A 135 9.84 -11.87 22.23
C ARG A 135 9.96 -10.90 23.40
N ASP A 136 9.62 -9.62 23.21
CA ASP A 136 9.83 -8.60 24.23
C ASP A 136 8.86 -8.77 25.40
N SER A 137 7.62 -9.18 25.13
CA SER A 137 6.63 -9.50 26.17
C SER A 137 7.06 -10.73 26.98
N ALA A 138 7.52 -11.81 26.32
CA ALA A 138 8.03 -13.00 27.01
C ALA A 138 9.27 -12.71 27.89
N ALA A 139 10.10 -11.74 27.48
CA ALA A 139 11.25 -11.28 28.25
C ALA A 139 10.90 -10.28 29.37
N GLY A 140 9.63 -9.87 29.49
CA GLY A 140 9.18 -8.86 30.45
C GLY A 140 9.68 -7.44 30.13
N LEU A 141 10.07 -7.18 28.89
CA LEU A 141 10.57 -5.88 28.40
C LEU A 141 9.46 -4.98 27.82
N LEU A 142 8.29 -5.55 27.53
CA LEU A 142 7.17 -4.86 26.91
C LEU A 142 5.84 -5.35 27.48
N THR A 143 5.04 -4.42 27.98
CA THR A 143 3.65 -4.66 28.36
C THR A 143 2.68 -4.30 27.22
N ASP A 144 1.45 -4.79 27.32
CA ASP A 144 0.40 -4.47 26.34
C ASP A 144 0.11 -2.97 26.25
N ASP A 145 0.09 -2.26 27.39
CA ASP A 145 -0.15 -0.83 27.40
C ASP A 145 1.02 -0.04 26.77
N GLU A 146 2.27 -0.48 26.96
CA GLU A 146 3.43 0.10 26.28
C GLU A 146 3.40 -0.20 24.77
N ALA A 147 3.02 -1.41 24.36
CA ALA A 147 2.86 -1.76 22.96
C ALA A 147 1.77 -0.91 22.30
N VAL A 148 0.61 -0.75 22.95
CA VAL A 148 -0.47 0.14 22.49
C VAL A 148 0.01 1.58 22.39
N PHE A 149 0.80 2.07 23.36
CA PHE A 149 1.36 3.42 23.30
C PHE A 149 2.30 3.61 22.11
N HIS A 150 3.20 2.64 21.84
CA HIS A 150 4.10 2.70 20.68
C HIS A 150 3.35 2.62 19.35
N LEU A 151 2.33 1.75 19.25
CA LEU A 151 1.46 1.68 18.08
C LEU A 151 0.69 2.99 17.89
N ALA A 152 0.21 3.61 18.97
CA ALA A 152 -0.47 4.90 18.90
C ALA A 152 0.48 6.01 18.41
N CYS A 153 1.72 6.06 18.90
CA CYS A 153 2.72 7.00 18.38
C CYS A 153 3.02 6.75 16.89
N LEU A 154 3.13 5.49 16.49
CA LEU A 154 3.37 5.11 15.10
C LEU A 154 2.20 5.59 14.21
N LEU A 155 0.96 5.29 14.57
CA LEU A 155 -0.25 5.70 13.84
C LEU A 155 -0.51 7.21 13.83
N LEU A 156 0.07 7.95 14.78
CA LEU A 156 0.04 9.42 14.76
C LEU A 156 0.99 10.00 13.70
N SER A 157 2.07 9.28 13.37
CA SER A 157 3.04 9.74 12.37
C SER A 157 2.54 9.62 10.93
N GLU A 158 1.66 8.65 10.66
CA GLU A 158 1.10 8.41 9.33
C GLU A 158 -0.22 7.63 9.43
N THR A 159 -1.13 7.94 8.52
CA THR A 159 -2.38 7.22 8.26
C THR A 159 -2.18 6.06 7.26
N ALA A 160 -1.19 5.22 7.51
CA ALA A 160 -0.75 4.19 6.58
C ALA A 160 -1.82 3.11 6.38
N TYR A 161 -1.81 2.47 5.21
CA TYR A 161 -2.69 1.34 4.90
C TYR A 161 -2.22 0.08 5.63
N ILE A 162 -3.09 -0.43 6.50
CA ILE A 162 -2.81 -1.56 7.40
C ILE A 162 -3.89 -2.64 7.27
N GLN A 163 -3.47 -3.89 7.16
CA GLN A 163 -4.32 -5.08 7.25
C GLN A 163 -4.11 -5.80 8.58
N LEU A 164 -5.21 -6.29 9.17
CA LEU A 164 -5.24 -7.19 10.32
C LEU A 164 -5.93 -8.50 9.95
N GLY A 165 -5.41 -9.60 10.51
CA GLY A 165 -5.92 -10.96 10.28
C GLY A 165 -5.89 -11.35 8.81
N GLY A 166 -6.76 -12.29 8.43
CA GLY A 166 -6.87 -12.79 7.07
C GLY A 166 -5.99 -14.02 6.84
N PRO A 167 -6.21 -14.72 5.71
CA PRO A 167 -5.50 -15.95 5.45
C PRO A 167 -4.04 -15.69 5.09
N ASP A 168 -3.15 -16.56 5.56
CA ASP A 168 -1.85 -16.78 4.96
C ASP A 168 -1.95 -17.57 3.64
N ALA A 169 -0.81 -17.91 3.05
CA ALA A 169 -0.76 -18.69 1.81
C ALA A 169 -1.51 -20.04 1.93
N ASP A 170 -1.44 -20.68 3.10
CA ASP A 170 -2.08 -21.96 3.41
C ASP A 170 -3.57 -21.82 3.78
N GLY A 171 -4.06 -20.58 3.92
CA GLY A 171 -5.44 -20.26 4.25
C GLY A 171 -5.72 -20.19 5.76
N GLN A 172 -4.68 -20.15 6.60
CA GLN A 172 -4.82 -20.02 8.05
C GLN A 172 -4.92 -18.55 8.47
N ASP A 173 -5.79 -18.26 9.44
CA ASP A 173 -6.00 -16.89 9.91
C ASP A 173 -4.76 -16.36 10.64
N LEU A 174 -4.32 -15.16 10.27
CA LEU A 174 -3.14 -14.48 10.80
C LEU A 174 -3.41 -13.70 12.10
N THR A 175 -4.65 -13.73 12.61
CA THR A 175 -5.01 -13.02 13.85
C THR A 175 -4.04 -13.37 14.98
N SER A 176 -3.56 -12.33 15.67
CA SER A 176 -2.63 -12.44 16.79
C SER A 176 -2.97 -11.43 17.88
N ARG A 177 -2.27 -11.49 19.02
CA ARG A 177 -2.43 -10.49 20.08
C ARG A 177 -2.16 -9.07 19.56
N VAL A 178 -1.19 -8.91 18.65
CA VAL A 178 -0.88 -7.62 18.03
C VAL A 178 -2.07 -7.06 17.25
N SER A 179 -2.89 -7.91 16.62
CA SER A 179 -4.10 -7.47 15.90
C SER A 179 -5.04 -6.70 16.84
N PHE A 180 -5.21 -7.17 18.09
CA PHE A 180 -6.02 -6.49 19.10
C PHE A 180 -5.34 -5.24 19.66
N LEU A 181 -4.02 -5.24 19.81
CA LEU A 181 -3.27 -4.07 20.28
C LEU A 181 -3.33 -2.91 19.27
N VAL A 182 -3.30 -3.21 17.97
CA VAL A 182 -3.50 -2.21 16.90
C VAL A 182 -4.91 -1.62 16.97
N LEU A 183 -5.94 -2.47 17.10
CA LEU A 183 -7.32 -2.00 17.29
C LEU A 183 -7.45 -1.10 18.52
N GLU A 184 -6.83 -1.48 19.63
CA GLU A 184 -6.87 -0.69 20.85
C GLU A 184 -6.12 0.64 20.72
N ALA A 185 -4.98 0.67 20.03
CA ALA A 185 -4.25 1.91 19.74
C ALA A 185 -5.10 2.88 18.91
N VAL A 186 -5.76 2.39 17.86
CA VAL A 186 -6.66 3.17 17.01
C VAL A 186 -7.86 3.70 17.82
N HIS A 187 -8.48 2.83 18.63
CA HIS A 187 -9.61 3.18 19.49
C HIS A 187 -9.26 4.27 20.53
N ARG A 188 -8.07 4.19 21.12
CA ARG A 188 -7.58 5.20 22.08
C ARG A 188 -7.21 6.52 21.40
N LEU A 189 -6.60 6.47 20.22
CA LEU A 189 -6.14 7.65 19.49
C LEU A 189 -7.30 8.52 18.99
N LYS A 190 -8.35 7.89 18.45
CA LYS A 190 -9.47 8.58 17.81
C LYS A 190 -9.06 9.56 16.71
N THR A 191 -8.02 9.21 15.96
CA THR A 191 -7.56 9.93 14.77
C THR A 191 -7.86 9.10 13.53
N PRO A 192 -7.97 9.71 12.33
CA PRO A 192 -8.16 8.97 11.09
C PRO A 192 -7.12 7.85 10.93
N ALA A 193 -7.56 6.64 10.58
CA ALA A 193 -6.70 5.49 10.35
C ALA A 193 -7.18 4.68 9.14
N ASN A 194 -6.24 4.23 8.30
CA ASN A 194 -6.52 3.35 7.17
C ASN A 194 -6.35 1.87 7.56
N LEU A 195 -7.19 1.44 8.50
CA LEU A 195 -7.16 0.08 9.04
C LEU A 195 -8.23 -0.82 8.38
N ALA A 196 -7.83 -2.00 7.95
CA ALA A 196 -8.71 -3.04 7.41
C ALA A 196 -8.59 -4.36 8.18
N VAL A 197 -9.72 -5.00 8.47
CA VAL A 197 -9.80 -6.39 8.91
C VAL A 197 -10.19 -7.25 7.71
N ARG A 198 -9.39 -8.28 7.43
CA ARG A 198 -9.63 -9.19 6.31
C ARG A 198 -10.67 -10.25 6.71
N VAL A 199 -11.79 -10.30 5.99
CA VAL A 199 -12.96 -11.14 6.31
C VAL A 199 -13.04 -12.33 5.37
N GLY A 200 -12.70 -13.50 5.88
CA GLY A 200 -12.70 -14.75 5.13
C GLY A 200 -13.12 -15.95 5.97
N GLN A 201 -12.99 -17.13 5.38
CA GLN A 201 -13.18 -18.38 6.10
C GLN A 201 -12.11 -18.53 7.18
N GLY A 202 -12.51 -18.84 8.41
CA GLY A 202 -11.57 -19.04 9.53
C GLY A 202 -11.18 -17.76 10.28
N LEU A 203 -11.72 -16.59 9.92
CA LEU A 203 -11.53 -15.35 10.68
C LEU A 203 -11.86 -15.55 12.17
N SER A 204 -10.99 -15.05 13.06
CA SER A 204 -11.29 -14.91 14.49
C SER A 204 -12.57 -14.11 14.74
N GLU A 205 -13.58 -14.76 15.32
CA GLU A 205 -14.83 -14.10 15.73
C GLU A 205 -14.59 -12.98 16.74
N GLU A 206 -13.57 -13.12 17.59
CA GLU A 206 -13.20 -12.11 18.57
C GLU A 206 -12.64 -10.85 17.90
N LEU A 207 -11.77 -11.01 16.90
CA LEU A 207 -11.23 -9.89 16.12
C LEU A 207 -12.36 -9.16 15.37
N PHE A 208 -13.24 -9.92 14.72
CA PHE A 208 -14.39 -9.38 14.00
C PHE A 208 -15.30 -8.58 14.92
N ARG A 209 -15.67 -9.16 16.07
CA ARG A 209 -16.54 -8.53 17.07
C ARG A 209 -15.92 -7.25 17.63
N ARG A 210 -14.64 -7.29 18.04
CA ARG A 210 -13.95 -6.10 18.55
C ARG A 210 -13.86 -4.99 17.51
N GLY A 211 -13.60 -5.34 16.25
CA GLY A 211 -13.60 -4.38 15.15
C GLY A 211 -14.97 -3.70 14.95
N LEU A 212 -16.07 -4.46 15.06
CA LEU A 212 -17.42 -3.91 14.97
C LEU A 212 -17.79 -3.01 16.15
N GLU A 213 -17.40 -3.39 17.37
CA GLU A 213 -17.59 -2.57 18.57
C GLU A 213 -16.93 -1.20 18.38
N ILE A 214 -15.64 -1.19 18.00
CA ILE A 214 -14.87 0.04 17.76
C ILE A 214 -15.52 0.88 16.66
N LEU A 215 -15.92 0.28 15.54
CA LEU A 215 -16.57 1.01 14.44
C LEU A 215 -17.85 1.72 14.93
N CYS A 216 -18.68 1.04 15.72
CA CYS A 216 -19.92 1.56 16.26
C CYS A 216 -19.72 2.62 17.35
N GLU A 217 -18.75 2.40 18.23
CA GLU A 217 -18.42 3.29 19.35
C GLU A 217 -17.78 4.59 18.86
N ASP A 218 -16.78 4.49 17.98
CA ASP A 218 -15.99 5.65 17.55
C ASP A 218 -16.56 6.38 16.36
N ARG A 219 -17.34 5.70 15.49
CA ARG A 219 -18.04 6.28 14.33
C ARG A 219 -17.11 7.02 13.35
N MET A 220 -15.89 6.52 13.20
CA MET A 220 -14.86 7.12 12.34
C MET A 220 -14.75 6.45 10.96
N GLY A 221 -15.58 5.44 10.67
CA GLY A 221 -15.56 4.73 9.39
C GLY A 221 -14.48 3.65 9.26
N PHE A 222 -13.81 3.28 10.34
CA PHE A 222 -12.85 2.18 10.41
C PHE A 222 -12.96 1.42 11.75
N PRO A 223 -12.49 0.16 11.85
CA PRO A 223 -11.84 -0.62 10.79
C PRO A 223 -12.77 -0.91 9.60
N LYS A 224 -12.19 -0.96 8.40
CA LYS A 224 -12.85 -1.43 7.17
C LYS A 224 -12.89 -2.95 7.18
N PHE A 225 -13.89 -3.56 6.55
CA PHE A 225 -14.00 -5.01 6.43
C PHE A 225 -13.83 -5.41 4.97
N VAL A 226 -12.72 -6.10 4.67
CA VAL A 226 -12.33 -6.45 3.29
C VAL A 226 -12.62 -7.93 3.06
N GLY A 227 -13.53 -8.24 2.13
CA GLY A 227 -13.94 -9.63 1.86
C GLY A 227 -12.86 -10.43 1.12
N ASP A 228 -12.39 -11.52 1.73
CA ASP A 228 -11.32 -12.36 1.19
C ASP A 228 -11.72 -13.11 -0.08
N ARG A 229 -12.93 -13.68 -0.10
CA ARG A 229 -13.39 -14.52 -1.22
C ARG A 229 -13.31 -13.79 -2.56
N ALA A 230 -13.81 -12.56 -2.62
CA ALA A 230 -13.82 -11.77 -3.86
C ALA A 230 -12.40 -11.42 -4.33
N VAL A 231 -11.50 -11.10 -3.40
CA VAL A 231 -10.10 -10.82 -3.69
C VAL A 231 -9.38 -12.06 -4.22
N THR A 232 -9.48 -13.17 -3.48
CA THR A 232 -8.78 -14.42 -3.78
C THR A 232 -9.29 -15.05 -5.07
N GLU A 233 -10.61 -15.30 -5.18
CA GLU A 233 -11.20 -15.88 -6.39
C GLU A 233 -11.04 -14.93 -7.59
N GLY A 234 -11.14 -13.62 -7.37
CA GLY A 234 -10.97 -12.61 -8.41
C GLY A 234 -9.58 -12.65 -9.04
N PHE A 235 -8.54 -12.76 -8.21
CA PHE A 235 -7.17 -12.84 -8.70
C PHE A 235 -6.86 -14.21 -9.34
N MET A 236 -7.41 -15.31 -8.79
CA MET A 236 -7.28 -16.65 -9.39
C MET A 236 -7.87 -16.74 -10.79
N ARG A 237 -8.94 -15.99 -11.10
CA ARG A 237 -9.51 -15.94 -12.46
C ARG A 237 -8.52 -15.43 -13.52
N ASN A 238 -7.47 -14.71 -13.10
CA ASN A 238 -6.39 -14.27 -13.99
C ASN A 238 -5.25 -15.30 -14.11
N GLY A 239 -5.44 -16.52 -13.61
CA GLY A 239 -4.48 -17.63 -13.75
C GLY A 239 -3.47 -17.77 -12.61
N TYR A 240 -3.58 -16.95 -11.56
CA TYR A 240 -2.68 -17.03 -10.41
C TYR A 240 -3.06 -18.16 -9.44
N PRO A 241 -2.08 -18.85 -8.84
CA PRO A 241 -2.33 -19.86 -7.81
C PRO A 241 -3.01 -19.27 -6.57
N VAL A 242 -3.79 -20.09 -5.86
CA VAL A 242 -4.57 -19.67 -4.69
C VAL A 242 -3.68 -19.17 -3.55
N GLU A 243 -2.53 -19.81 -3.35
CA GLU A 243 -1.53 -19.47 -2.35
C GLU A 243 -0.94 -18.07 -2.59
N VAL A 244 -0.76 -17.68 -3.85
CA VAL A 244 -0.31 -16.33 -4.21
C VAL A 244 -1.45 -15.34 -4.02
N ALA A 245 -2.65 -15.68 -4.50
CA ALA A 245 -3.84 -14.83 -4.40
C ALA A 245 -4.18 -14.44 -2.95
N ARG A 246 -4.06 -15.39 -2.00
CA ARG A 246 -4.31 -15.14 -0.57
C ARG A 246 -3.33 -14.15 0.06
N THR A 247 -2.09 -14.13 -0.40
CA THR A 247 -1.05 -13.22 0.14
C THR A 247 -1.24 -11.76 -0.26
N ARG A 248 -2.19 -11.44 -1.15
CA ARG A 248 -2.52 -10.06 -1.49
C ARG A 248 -3.04 -9.32 -0.27
N THR A 249 -2.33 -8.28 0.10
CA THR A 249 -2.53 -7.51 1.31
C THR A 249 -3.13 -6.15 0.99
N TYR A 250 -4.05 -5.67 1.84
CA TYR A 250 -4.63 -4.34 1.72
C TYR A 250 -3.55 -3.25 1.75
N ALA A 251 -3.53 -2.45 0.69
CA ALA A 251 -2.43 -1.56 0.37
C ALA A 251 -2.89 -0.20 -0.17
N GLY A 252 -4.20 0.07 -0.24
CA GLY A 252 -4.67 1.39 -0.62
C GLY A 252 -6.14 1.58 -0.32
N CYS A 253 -6.78 2.60 -0.89
CA CYS A 253 -8.18 2.93 -0.61
C CYS A 253 -9.13 1.71 -0.67
N HIS A 254 -8.93 0.87 -1.69
CA HIS A 254 -9.74 -0.33 -1.95
C HIS A 254 -8.97 -1.43 -2.71
N TRP A 255 -7.67 -1.26 -2.94
CA TRP A 255 -6.84 -2.19 -3.69
C TRP A 255 -5.86 -2.94 -2.79
N LEU A 256 -5.35 -4.03 -3.32
CA LEU A 256 -4.47 -4.97 -2.65
C LEU A 256 -3.35 -5.34 -3.58
N ALA A 257 -2.19 -5.69 -3.04
CA ALA A 257 -1.05 -6.17 -3.82
C ALA A 257 -0.32 -7.28 -3.08
N ILE A 258 0.45 -8.09 -3.80
CA ILE A 258 1.38 -9.05 -3.21
C ILE A 258 2.60 -8.27 -2.69
N PRO A 259 2.85 -8.21 -1.37
CA PRO A 259 3.94 -7.43 -0.81
C PRO A 259 5.29 -7.76 -1.45
N GLY A 260 5.96 -6.74 -1.99
CA GLY A 260 7.29 -6.80 -2.59
C GLY A 260 7.40 -7.60 -3.89
N ARG A 261 6.29 -8.05 -4.49
CA ARG A 261 6.29 -8.94 -5.67
C ARG A 261 5.40 -8.47 -6.81
N GLU A 262 4.51 -7.53 -6.55
CA GLU A 262 3.54 -7.00 -7.52
C GLU A 262 3.82 -5.52 -7.78
N TYR A 263 4.07 -5.16 -9.04
CA TYR A 263 4.05 -3.78 -9.50
C TYR A 263 2.64 -3.47 -9.99
N GLY A 264 1.95 -2.60 -9.27
CA GLY A 264 0.56 -2.27 -9.50
C GLY A 264 0.39 -0.89 -10.14
N MET A 265 -0.66 -0.75 -10.95
CA MET A 265 -1.21 0.56 -11.32
C MET A 265 -2.64 0.67 -10.77
N CYS A 266 -2.77 0.64 -9.45
CA CYS A 266 -4.08 0.71 -8.79
C CYS A 266 -4.41 2.16 -8.38
N ASP A 267 -5.68 2.56 -8.52
CA ASP A 267 -6.19 3.90 -8.15
C ASP A 267 -5.53 5.09 -8.92
N MET A 268 -4.94 4.81 -10.09
CA MET A 268 -4.24 5.81 -10.91
C MET A 268 -5.09 6.35 -12.06
N ILE A 269 -5.91 5.49 -12.67
CA ILE A 269 -6.68 5.82 -13.87
C ILE A 269 -8.14 5.42 -13.67
N LYS A 270 -9.04 6.36 -13.95
CA LYS A 270 -10.49 6.17 -13.81
C LYS A 270 -11.22 6.54 -15.10
N ILE A 271 -12.06 5.63 -15.59
CA ILE A 271 -12.99 5.91 -16.70
C ILE A 271 -14.34 6.30 -16.10
N ASP A 272 -14.80 7.52 -16.39
CA ASP A 272 -16.10 8.00 -15.92
C ASP A 272 -17.24 7.48 -16.80
N LEU A 273 -17.97 6.49 -16.31
CA LEU A 273 -19.08 5.86 -17.03
C LEU A 273 -20.23 6.83 -17.31
N ALA A 274 -20.43 7.85 -16.48
CA ALA A 274 -21.47 8.85 -16.74
C ALA A 274 -21.11 9.72 -17.95
N ARG A 275 -19.82 10.04 -18.14
CA ARG A 275 -19.37 10.78 -19.32
C ARG A 275 -19.45 9.95 -20.60
N VAL A 276 -19.13 8.66 -20.52
CA VAL A 276 -19.31 7.72 -21.63
C VAL A 276 -20.80 7.62 -22.01
N PHE A 277 -21.67 7.51 -21.00
CA PHE A 277 -23.12 7.53 -21.20
C PHE A 277 -23.61 8.83 -21.85
N ASP A 278 -23.20 9.97 -21.32
CA ASP A 278 -23.60 11.30 -21.82
C ASP A 278 -23.26 11.48 -23.30
N LEU A 279 -22.06 11.05 -23.72
CA LEU A 279 -21.67 11.08 -25.13
C LEU A 279 -22.51 10.13 -25.99
N ALA A 280 -22.74 8.90 -25.53
CA ALA A 280 -23.56 7.93 -26.23
C ALA A 280 -25.01 8.40 -26.38
N PHE A 281 -25.55 9.03 -25.31
CA PHE A 281 -26.89 9.59 -25.26
C PHE A 281 -27.03 10.75 -26.23
N TRP A 282 -26.11 11.72 -26.18
CA TRP A 282 -26.08 12.84 -27.12
C TRP A 282 -26.03 12.36 -28.58
N GLU A 283 -25.23 11.34 -28.89
CA GLU A 283 -25.19 10.78 -30.25
C GLU A 283 -26.47 10.04 -30.66
N ALA A 284 -27.18 9.44 -29.71
CA ALA A 284 -28.43 8.75 -29.98
C ALA A 284 -29.60 9.72 -30.21
N THR A 285 -29.58 10.89 -29.56
CA THR A 285 -30.73 11.81 -29.55
C THR A 285 -30.54 13.09 -30.36
N GLU A 286 -29.32 13.63 -30.44
CA GLU A 286 -29.04 14.97 -30.98
C GLU A 286 -28.09 14.98 -32.19
N ALA A 287 -27.33 13.92 -32.43
CA ALA A 287 -26.45 13.86 -33.61
C ALA A 287 -27.30 13.81 -34.90
N PRO A 288 -26.86 14.46 -36.00
CA PRO A 288 -27.65 14.50 -37.24
C PRO A 288 -27.87 13.09 -37.77
N CYS A 289 -29.11 12.59 -37.70
CA CYS A 289 -29.46 11.31 -38.28
C CYS A 289 -29.29 11.36 -39.80
N ALA A 290 -28.74 10.31 -40.40
CA ALA A 290 -28.81 10.12 -41.84
C ALA A 290 -30.27 9.85 -42.23
N ALA A 291 -30.64 10.22 -43.46
CA ALA A 291 -31.98 9.92 -43.96
C ALA A 291 -32.17 8.39 -44.05
N GLY A 292 -32.99 7.84 -43.15
CA GLY A 292 -33.28 6.40 -43.07
C GLY A 292 -32.91 5.71 -41.74
N ASP A 293 -32.37 6.43 -40.76
CA ASP A 293 -32.06 5.84 -39.45
C ASP A 293 -33.33 5.45 -38.67
N GLU A 294 -33.24 4.33 -37.94
CA GLU A 294 -34.27 3.88 -37.01
C GLU A 294 -34.43 4.88 -35.84
N PRO A 295 -35.63 4.97 -35.22
CA PRO A 295 -35.82 5.84 -34.07
C PRO A 295 -34.89 5.42 -32.92
N PRO A 296 -34.43 6.37 -32.08
CA PRO A 296 -33.56 6.06 -30.94
C PRO A 296 -34.18 5.01 -30.03
N SER A 297 -33.37 4.07 -29.56
CA SER A 297 -33.78 3.01 -28.63
C SER A 297 -32.73 2.79 -27.55
N VAL A 298 -33.14 2.22 -26.41
CA VAL A 298 -32.20 1.82 -25.35
C VAL A 298 -31.16 0.81 -25.86
N ALA A 299 -31.54 -0.06 -26.79
CA ALA A 299 -30.62 -1.00 -27.43
C ALA A 299 -29.55 -0.28 -28.27
N ASP A 300 -29.94 0.70 -29.09
CA ASP A 300 -28.98 1.52 -29.85
C ASP A 300 -28.07 2.34 -28.93
N LEU A 301 -28.63 2.95 -27.88
CA LEU A 301 -27.87 3.67 -26.86
C LEU A 301 -26.82 2.77 -26.19
N TRP A 302 -27.20 1.54 -25.83
CA TRP A 302 -26.28 0.57 -25.24
C TRP A 302 -25.12 0.23 -26.19
N LEU A 303 -25.40 0.02 -27.48
CA LEU A 303 -24.36 -0.24 -28.49
C LEU A 303 -23.39 0.95 -28.62
N ARG A 304 -23.90 2.19 -28.59
CA ARG A 304 -23.07 3.40 -28.61
C ARG A 304 -22.23 3.54 -27.34
N PHE A 305 -22.83 3.27 -26.18
CA PHE A 305 -22.14 3.27 -24.89
C PHE A 305 -20.99 2.27 -24.88
N GLU A 306 -21.23 1.02 -25.30
CA GLU A 306 -20.18 0.00 -25.43
C GLU A 306 -19.07 0.42 -26.38
N ARG A 307 -19.42 1.05 -27.52
CA ARG A 307 -18.43 1.57 -28.48
C ARG A 307 -17.54 2.64 -27.85
N HIS A 308 -18.13 3.62 -27.18
CA HIS A 308 -17.36 4.69 -26.53
C HIS A 308 -16.54 4.18 -25.36
N LEU A 309 -17.10 3.27 -24.56
CA LEU A 309 -16.38 2.62 -23.47
C LEU A 309 -15.16 1.85 -24.01
N ARG A 310 -15.34 1.08 -25.08
CA ARG A 310 -14.25 0.36 -25.74
C ARG A 310 -13.16 1.33 -26.20
N ARG A 311 -13.52 2.45 -26.82
CA ARG A 311 -12.53 3.45 -27.25
C ARG A 311 -11.81 4.08 -26.07
N ALA A 312 -12.51 4.38 -24.98
CA ALA A 312 -11.91 4.91 -23.76
C ALA A 312 -10.90 3.92 -23.15
N VAL A 313 -11.24 2.63 -23.10
CA VAL A 313 -10.36 1.56 -22.64
C VAL A 313 -9.13 1.42 -23.54
N GLU A 314 -9.30 1.42 -24.86
CA GLU A 314 -8.19 1.32 -25.83
C GLU A 314 -7.19 2.47 -25.68
N VAL A 315 -7.68 3.71 -25.64
CA VAL A 315 -6.81 4.90 -25.46
C VAL A 315 -6.12 4.88 -24.09
N THR A 316 -6.82 4.39 -23.06
CA THR A 316 -6.23 4.22 -21.73
C THR A 316 -5.10 3.19 -21.76
N ALA A 317 -5.30 2.06 -22.44
CA ALA A 317 -4.28 1.04 -22.61
C ALA A 317 -3.06 1.57 -23.37
N GLU A 318 -3.26 2.30 -24.47
CA GLU A 318 -2.17 2.96 -25.22
C GLU A 318 -1.33 3.89 -24.31
N GLY A 319 -1.98 4.65 -23.42
CA GLY A 319 -1.31 5.51 -22.46
C GLY A 319 -0.55 4.75 -21.37
N ILE A 320 -1.13 3.65 -20.88
CA ILE A 320 -0.47 2.76 -19.90
C ILE A 320 0.75 2.09 -20.51
N ASP A 321 0.66 1.57 -21.73
CA ASP A 321 1.78 0.94 -22.43
C ASP A 321 2.93 1.92 -22.59
N PHE A 322 2.62 3.17 -22.98
CA PHE A 322 3.62 4.23 -23.05
C PHE A 322 4.23 4.54 -21.68
N HIS A 323 3.41 4.64 -20.63
CA HIS A 323 3.88 4.89 -19.26
C HIS A 323 4.84 3.78 -18.80
N LEU A 324 4.43 2.52 -18.88
CA LEU A 324 5.23 1.37 -18.43
C LEU A 324 6.52 1.21 -19.22
N ALA A 325 6.51 1.54 -20.51
CA ALA A 325 7.71 1.49 -21.35
C ALA A 325 8.81 2.47 -20.88
N HIS A 326 8.46 3.60 -20.25
CA HIS A 326 9.40 4.67 -19.93
C HIS A 326 9.53 4.99 -18.43
N MET A 327 8.71 4.38 -17.56
CA MET A 327 8.66 4.75 -16.14
C MET A 327 10.03 4.66 -15.46
N HIS A 328 10.77 3.56 -15.70
CA HIS A 328 12.13 3.37 -15.19
C HIS A 328 13.15 4.43 -15.66
N GLU A 329 12.90 5.11 -16.78
CA GLU A 329 13.79 6.17 -17.31
C GLU A 329 13.50 7.53 -16.66
N VAL A 330 12.26 7.76 -16.23
CA VAL A 330 11.78 9.06 -15.74
C VAL A 330 11.75 9.10 -14.22
N PHE A 331 11.24 8.04 -13.60
CA PHE A 331 11.00 7.97 -12.17
C PHE A 331 11.16 6.52 -11.66
N PRO A 332 12.39 5.99 -11.62
CA PRO A 332 12.64 4.66 -11.07
C PRO A 332 12.26 4.59 -9.59
N GLU A 333 11.75 3.44 -9.17
CA GLU A 333 11.18 3.15 -7.85
C GLU A 333 12.26 2.81 -6.81
N LEU A 334 13.44 3.43 -6.93
CA LEU A 334 14.67 3.10 -6.20
C LEU A 334 14.45 2.83 -4.71
N PHE A 335 13.67 3.65 -4.01
CA PHE A 335 13.42 3.43 -2.59
C PHE A 335 12.58 2.19 -2.31
N LEU A 336 11.50 1.94 -3.09
CA LEU A 336 10.65 0.77 -2.88
C LEU A 336 11.26 -0.52 -3.41
N ASP A 337 12.15 -0.45 -4.40
CA ASP A 337 12.91 -1.59 -4.93
C ASP A 337 13.71 -2.31 -3.83
N LEU A 338 14.17 -1.57 -2.82
CA LEU A 338 14.87 -2.12 -1.65
C LEU A 338 14.01 -3.10 -0.85
N PHE A 339 12.68 -2.97 -0.94
CA PHE A 339 11.68 -3.76 -0.23
C PHE A 339 10.92 -4.69 -1.17
N CYS A 340 11.51 -5.02 -2.31
CA CYS A 340 10.99 -5.98 -3.26
C CYS A 340 11.87 -7.23 -3.36
N HIS A 341 11.25 -8.30 -3.87
CA HIS A 341 11.92 -9.53 -4.27
C HIS A 341 12.19 -9.46 -5.77
N GLY A 342 13.45 -9.31 -6.17
CA GLY A 342 13.83 -9.28 -7.58
C GLY A 342 14.62 -8.05 -8.00
N PRO A 343 14.17 -6.79 -7.73
CA PRO A 343 14.82 -5.62 -8.31
C PRO A 343 16.32 -5.52 -8.02
N VAL A 344 16.68 -5.61 -6.73
CA VAL A 344 18.09 -5.59 -6.30
C VAL A 344 18.84 -6.81 -6.81
N GLU A 345 18.23 -8.00 -6.79
CA GLU A 345 18.83 -9.24 -7.27
C GLU A 345 19.13 -9.26 -8.78
N LYS A 346 18.24 -8.65 -9.58
CA LYS A 346 18.29 -8.65 -11.04
C LYS A 346 18.99 -7.43 -11.62
N GLY A 347 19.17 -6.36 -10.83
CA GLY A 347 19.66 -5.07 -11.33
C GLY A 347 18.64 -4.39 -12.25
N LEU A 348 17.35 -4.58 -11.98
CA LEU A 348 16.25 -4.04 -12.78
C LEU A 348 15.22 -3.39 -11.86
N ASP A 349 14.75 -2.20 -12.22
CA ASP A 349 13.73 -1.47 -11.49
C ASP A 349 12.38 -2.23 -11.44
N ALA A 350 11.60 -2.09 -10.36
CA ALA A 350 10.28 -2.72 -10.25
C ALA A 350 9.33 -2.30 -11.38
N SER A 351 9.48 -1.12 -11.97
CA SER A 351 8.70 -0.69 -13.12
C SER A 351 9.14 -1.31 -14.45
N HIS A 352 10.29 -2.01 -14.49
CA HIS A 352 10.87 -2.58 -15.72
C HIS A 352 11.44 -4.00 -15.54
N GLY A 353 10.56 -4.96 -15.24
CA GLY A 353 10.89 -6.38 -15.11
C GLY A 353 11.55 -6.80 -13.79
N GLY A 354 11.74 -5.86 -12.85
CA GLY A 354 12.32 -6.13 -11.54
C GLY A 354 11.50 -7.12 -10.71
N VAL A 355 10.17 -7.02 -10.76
CA VAL A 355 9.25 -7.91 -10.04
C VAL A 355 8.56 -8.94 -10.95
N GLU A 356 7.86 -9.90 -10.36
CA GLU A 356 7.25 -11.03 -11.07
C GLU A 356 5.83 -10.75 -11.58
N VAL A 357 5.05 -9.93 -10.88
CA VAL A 357 3.64 -9.70 -11.19
C VAL A 357 3.44 -8.24 -11.58
N TYR A 358 2.78 -8.03 -12.72
CA TYR A 358 2.28 -6.73 -13.15
C TYR A 358 0.76 -6.79 -13.16
N ALA A 359 0.14 -6.03 -12.27
CA ALA A 359 -1.31 -5.99 -12.12
C ALA A 359 -1.80 -4.56 -12.39
N ILE A 360 -2.29 -4.35 -13.62
CA ILE A 360 -2.75 -3.04 -14.07
C ILE A 360 -4.23 -2.88 -13.76
N GLY A 361 -4.56 -1.95 -12.87
CA GLY A 361 -5.93 -1.61 -12.50
C GLY A 361 -6.43 -0.42 -13.30
N VAL A 362 -7.64 -0.53 -13.88
CA VAL A 362 -8.36 0.61 -14.43
C VAL A 362 -9.71 0.67 -13.74
N ASP A 363 -9.93 1.72 -12.98
CA ASP A 363 -11.18 1.88 -12.24
C ASP A 363 -12.25 2.48 -13.15
N ALA A 364 -13.50 2.21 -12.81
CA ALA A 364 -14.65 2.88 -13.41
C ALA A 364 -15.38 3.68 -12.33
N SER A 365 -15.67 4.96 -12.59
CA SER A 365 -16.50 5.79 -11.72
C SER A 365 -17.91 5.93 -12.28
N SER A 366 -18.84 6.38 -11.44
CA SER A 366 -20.22 6.71 -11.84
C SER A 366 -21.04 5.53 -12.36
N LEU A 367 -20.72 4.31 -11.94
CA LEU A 367 -21.47 3.10 -12.31
C LEU A 367 -22.96 3.21 -11.99
N ALA A 368 -23.30 3.62 -10.76
CA ALA A 368 -24.69 3.78 -10.34
C ALA A 368 -25.43 4.81 -11.20
N THR A 369 -24.79 5.96 -11.46
CA THR A 369 -25.37 7.01 -12.31
C THR A 369 -25.68 6.50 -13.71
N ALA A 370 -24.73 5.84 -14.38
CA ALA A 370 -24.95 5.30 -15.72
C ALA A 370 -26.03 4.20 -15.71
N ALA A 371 -25.99 3.27 -14.74
CA ALA A 371 -26.96 2.19 -14.62
C ALA A 371 -28.39 2.71 -14.39
N ASP A 372 -28.56 3.66 -13.46
CA ASP A 372 -29.86 4.26 -13.17
C ASP A 372 -30.40 5.06 -14.36
N SER A 373 -29.52 5.71 -15.14
CA SER A 373 -29.93 6.39 -16.37
C SER A 373 -30.45 5.41 -17.42
N PHE A 374 -29.78 4.26 -17.63
CA PHE A 374 -30.29 3.21 -18.52
C PHE A 374 -31.64 2.66 -18.04
N ALA A 375 -31.76 2.33 -16.76
CA ALA A 375 -32.99 1.81 -16.18
C ALA A 375 -34.15 2.81 -16.27
N ALA A 376 -33.87 4.10 -16.08
CA ALA A 376 -34.87 5.15 -16.21
C ALA A 376 -35.41 5.25 -17.64
N LEU A 377 -34.53 5.18 -18.65
CA LEU A 377 -34.94 5.17 -20.05
C LEU A 377 -35.78 3.93 -20.36
N GLU A 378 -35.30 2.73 -20.02
CA GLU A 378 -35.99 1.47 -20.30
C GLU A 378 -37.41 1.39 -19.69
N GLN A 379 -37.61 2.00 -18.51
CA GLN A 379 -38.89 1.94 -17.81
C GLN A 379 -39.85 3.08 -18.15
N ARG A 380 -39.36 4.22 -18.66
CA ARG A 380 -40.14 5.46 -18.73
C ARG A 380 -40.25 6.07 -20.12
N VAL A 381 -39.39 5.66 -21.05
CA VAL A 381 -39.34 6.12 -22.44
C VAL A 381 -39.54 4.93 -23.35
#